data_AF-A0A9P7C0N3-F1
#
_entry.id   AF-A0A9P7C0N3-F1
#
_cell.length_a   1.000
_cell.length_b   1.000
_cell.length_c   1.000
_cell.angle_alpha   90.00
_cell.angle_beta   90.00
_cell.angle_gamma   90.00
#
_symmetry.space_group_name_H-M   'P 1'
#
loop_
_entity.id
_entity.type
_entity.pdbx_description
1 polymer ?
#
loop_
_entity_poly.entity_id
_entity_poly.type
_entity_poly.pdbx_seq_one_letter_code
_entity_poly.pdbx_strand_id
1 'polypeptide(L)' 'MMENAQKNPGAANLTDIPGFLLLGGGVPVKAGTAVIGAIGVAGAPGGNLDAQCADPVLEENAEMIK' A
#
# COMPACT_ATOMS: atom_id res chain seq x y z
N MET A 1 -11.84 -1.68 -2.70
CA MET A 1 -11.01 -2.67 -1.98
C MET A 1 -11.85 -3.59 -1.12
N MET A 2 -12.67 -3.06 -0.21
CA MET A 2 -13.53 -3.86 0.66
C MET A 2 -14.43 -4.85 -0.09
N GLU A 3 -15.08 -4.41 -1.17
CA GLU A 3 -15.91 -5.27 -2.03
C GLU A 3 -15.13 -6.48 -2.58
N ASN A 4 -13.89 -6.28 -3.04
CA ASN A 4 -13.05 -7.35 -3.56
C ASN A 4 -12.64 -8.33 -2.47
N ALA A 5 -12.35 -7.83 -1.27
CA ALA A 5 -12.02 -8.68 -0.13
C ALA A 5 -13.22 -9.51 0.34
N GLN A 6 -14.41 -8.92 0.39
CA GLN A 6 -15.64 -9.64 0.75
C GLN A 6 -16.00 -10.75 -0.25
N LYS A 7 -15.71 -10.56 -1.54
CA LYS A 7 -15.93 -11.58 -2.58
C LYS A 7 -14.88 -12.69 -2.59
N ASN A 8 -13.79 -12.56 -1.82
CA ASN A 8 -12.76 -13.57 -1.68
C ASN A 8 -12.83 -14.22 -0.29
N PRO A 9 -13.23 -15.50 -0.15
CA PRO A 9 -13.33 -16.17 1.14
C PRO A 9 -12.06 -16.10 1.99
N GLY A 10 -10.87 -16.10 1.37
CA GLY A 10 -9.59 -16.00 2.07
C GLY A 10 -9.24 -14.58 2.55
N ALA A 11 -9.94 -13.55 2.06
CA ALA A 11 -9.71 -12.15 2.42
C ALA A 11 -10.91 -11.50 3.13
N ALA A 12 -12.01 -12.21 3.32
CA ALA A 12 -13.26 -11.67 3.87
C ALA A 12 -13.07 -11.03 5.27
N ASN A 13 -12.13 -11.56 6.06
CA ASN A 13 -11.87 -11.17 7.44
C ASN A 13 -10.58 -10.34 7.59
N LEU A 14 -10.03 -9.75 6.50
CA LEU A 14 -8.79 -8.97 6.57
C LEU A 14 -8.89 -7.79 7.55
N THR A 15 -10.08 -7.20 7.68
CA THR A 15 -10.36 -6.08 8.60
C THR A 15 -10.36 -6.47 10.07
N ASP A 16 -10.40 -7.76 10.39
CA ASP A 16 -10.39 -8.24 11.78
C ASP A 16 -8.96 -8.29 12.35
N ILE A 17 -7.94 -8.15 11.50
CA ILE A 17 -6.54 -8.12 11.92
C ILE A 17 -6.27 -6.78 12.63
N PRO A 18 -5.85 -6.80 13.91
CA PRO A 18 -5.55 -5.57 14.63
C PRO A 18 -4.46 -4.74 13.93
N GLY A 19 -4.73 -3.45 13.73
CA GLY A 19 -3.80 -2.54 13.05
C GLY A 19 -3.77 -2.66 11.53
N PHE A 20 -4.59 -3.53 10.93
CA PHE A 20 -4.72 -3.63 9.48
C PHE A 20 -5.82 -2.70 8.95
N LEU A 21 -5.49 -1.87 7.97
CA LEU A 21 -6.44 -0.97 7.33
C LEU A 21 -6.58 -1.34 5.85
N LEU A 22 -7.73 -1.86 5.47
CA LEU A 22 -8.03 -2.22 4.08
C LEU A 22 -8.52 -1.00 3.28
N LEU A 23 -7.59 -0.09 2.99
CA LEU A 23 -7.84 1.15 2.26
C LEU A 23 -6.69 1.42 1.26
N GLY A 24 -6.96 2.19 0.21
CA GLY A 24 -5.91 2.65 -0.70
C GLY A 24 -4.93 3.61 -0.03
N GLY A 25 -3.75 3.81 -0.64
CA GLY A 25 -2.70 4.69 -0.13
C GLY A 25 -1.41 3.99 0.28
N GLY A 26 -1.39 2.65 0.29
CA GLY A 26 -0.17 1.85 0.51
C GLY A 26 0.58 1.56 -0.80
N VAL A 27 1.90 1.79 -0.82
CA VAL A 27 2.80 1.43 -1.92
C VAL A 27 3.96 0.54 -1.44
N PRO A 28 4.36 -0.50 -2.19
CA PRO A 28 5.44 -1.39 -1.78
C PRO A 28 6.82 -0.76 -2.04
N VAL A 29 7.74 -0.91 -1.07
CA VAL A 29 9.17 -0.62 -1.25
C VAL A 29 9.86 -1.88 -1.73
N LYS A 30 10.58 -1.82 -2.85
CA LYS A 30 11.17 -3.00 -3.50
C LYS A 30 12.66 -2.88 -3.77
N ALA A 31 13.43 -3.88 -3.32
CA ALA A 31 14.82 -4.09 -3.74
C ALA A 31 14.86 -5.13 -4.87
N GLY A 32 15.11 -4.65 -6.10
CA GLY A 32 14.90 -5.44 -7.31
C GLY A 32 13.45 -5.92 -7.42
N THR A 33 13.23 -7.23 -7.32
CA THR A 33 11.88 -7.84 -7.34
C THR A 33 11.31 -8.12 -5.95
N ALA A 34 12.13 -8.04 -4.90
CA ALA A 34 11.75 -8.37 -3.54
C ALA A 34 11.04 -7.19 -2.88
N VAL A 35 9.87 -7.42 -2.27
CA VAL A 35 9.21 -6.42 -1.42
C VAL A 35 9.87 -6.46 -0.05
N ILE A 36 10.50 -5.35 0.34
CA ILE A 36 11.23 -5.22 1.62
C ILE A 36 10.48 -4.37 2.65
N GLY A 37 9.39 -3.70 2.24
CA GLY A 37 8.59 -2.85 3.10
C GLY A 37 7.46 -2.16 2.33
N ALA A 38 6.85 -1.14 2.93
CA ALA A 38 5.81 -0.32 2.32
C ALA A 38 5.77 1.08 2.92
N ILE A 39 5.25 2.04 2.14
CA ILE A 39 4.91 3.39 2.59
C ILE A 39 3.38 3.51 2.56
N GLY A 40 2.78 4.02 3.64
CA GLY A 40 1.35 4.31 3.72
C GLY A 40 1.11 5.82 3.79
N VAL A 41 0.29 6.35 2.89
CA VAL A 41 -0.13 7.75 2.85
C VAL A 41 -1.65 7.83 3.01
N ALA A 42 -2.14 8.89 3.65
CA ALA A 42 -3.55 9.21 3.78
C ALA A 42 -3.76 10.72 3.84
N GLY A 43 -4.90 11.19 3.34
CA GLY A 43 -5.35 12.59 3.47
C GLY A 43 -5.73 13.26 2.15
N ALA A 44 -5.40 12.65 1.00
CA ALA A 44 -5.87 13.12 -0.29
C ALA A 44 -7.37 12.80 -0.51
N PRO A 45 -8.02 13.40 -1.52
CA PRO A 45 -9.41 13.09 -1.87
C PRO A 45 -9.67 11.64 -2.34
N GLY A 46 -8.64 10.81 -2.47
CA GLY A 46 -8.77 9.40 -2.84
C GLY A 46 -7.48 8.62 -2.65
N GLY A 47 -7.58 7.33 -2.30
CA GLY A 47 -6.41 6.50 -1.96
C GLY A 47 -5.43 6.26 -3.12
N ASN A 48 -5.86 6.44 -4.38
CA ASN A 48 -4.96 6.44 -5.52
C ASN A 48 -4.09 7.71 -5.58
N LEU A 49 -4.58 8.83 -5.06
CA LEU A 49 -3.82 10.07 -4.93
C LEU A 49 -2.88 9.99 -3.73
N ASP A 50 -3.32 9.37 -2.62
CA ASP A 50 -2.44 9.05 -1.50
C ASP A 50 -1.23 8.21 -1.96
N ALA A 51 -1.47 7.16 -2.76
CA ALA A 51 -0.39 6.32 -3.30
C ALA A 51 0.59 7.13 -4.17
N GLN A 52 0.08 8.01 -5.05
CA GLN A 52 0.92 8.87 -5.90
C GLN A 52 1.80 9.84 -5.10
N CYS A 53 1.36 10.26 -3.91
CA CYS A 53 2.18 11.11 -3.05
C CYS A 53 3.47 10.42 -2.57
N ALA A 54 3.55 9.09 -2.63
CA ALA A 54 4.75 8.33 -2.26
C ALA A 54 5.72 8.11 -3.44
N ASP A 55 5.31 8.35 -4.68
CA ASP A 55 6.15 8.12 -5.85
C ASP A 55 7.45 8.95 -5.82
N PRO A 56 7.44 10.26 -5.49
CA PRO A 56 8.66 11.08 -5.53
C PRO A 56 9.76 10.57 -4.59
N VAL A 57 9.40 10.09 -3.39
CA VAL A 57 10.39 9.57 -2.44
C VAL A 57 10.92 8.21 -2.89
N LEU A 58 10.12 7.37 -3.53
CA LEU A 58 10.59 6.11 -4.09
C LEU A 58 11.56 6.35 -5.27
N GLU A 59 11.26 7.34 -6.12
CA GLU A 59 12.11 7.73 -7.24
C GLU A 59 13.44 8.34 -6.78
N GLU A 60 13.41 9.31 -5.86
CA GLU A 60 14.61 9.99 -5.35
C GLU A 60 15.57 9.03 -4.64
N ASN A 61 15.02 8.00 -3.97
CA ASN A 61 15.80 7.07 -3.15
C ASN A 61 16.06 5.72 -3.84
N ALA A 62 15.73 5.59 -5.13
CA ALA A 62 15.83 4.33 -5.87
C ALA A 62 17.22 3.68 -5.79
N GLU A 63 18.29 4.47 -5.68
CA GLU A 63 19.66 3.93 -5.57
C GLU A 63 19.96 3.30 -4.21
N MET A 64 19.37 3.79 -3.13
CA MET A 64 19.54 3.23 -1.79
C MET A 64 18.71 1.96 -1.58
N ILE A 65 17.69 1.76 -2.42
CA ILE A 65 16.75 0.64 -2.35
C ILE A 65 17.23 -0.50 -3.28
N LYS A 66 18.41 -0.42 -3.89
CA LYS A 66 18.98 -1.46 -4.77
C LYS A 66 19.34 -2.74 -4.02
#